data_AF-A0A3D1PPU3-F1
#
_entry.id   AF-A0A3D1PPU3-F1
#
_cell.length_a   1.000
_cell.length_b   1.000
_cell.length_c   1.000
_cell.angle_alpha   90.00
_cell.angle_beta   90.00
_cell.angle_gamma   90.00
#
_symmetry.space_group_name_H-M   'P 1'
#
loop_
_entity.id
_entity.type
_entity.pdbx_description
1 polymer ?
#
loop_
_entity_poly.entity_id
_entity_poly.type
_entity_poly.pdbx_seq_one_letter_code
_entity_poly.pdbx_strand_id
1 'polypeptide(L)'
;MKENQEKVGYYSVIPATVLYNKELKANEKLLYAIITSLACKEGYCFASNKYLAEKLDVNPKTISSWISDLKNKNFIVVELIRNENNQIIQRKIYVDDVPYPLNNGYHYQSKNGQAIHQKVEDNNIRNNIKSNKNTYSNYTNQREYSDEFLNSLYANL
;
A
#
# COMPACT_ATOMS: atom_id res chain seq x y z
N MET A 1 -1.88 8.73 -30.59
CA MET A 1 -1.41 7.56 -29.80
C MET A 1 -2.41 7.37 -28.68
N LYS A 2 -3.11 6.22 -28.62
CA LYS A 2 -4.06 5.95 -27.52
C LYS A 2 -3.23 5.70 -26.27
N GLU A 3 -3.31 6.61 -25.31
CA GLU A 3 -2.84 6.35 -23.95
C GLU A 3 -3.50 5.05 -23.49
N ASN A 4 -2.70 4.01 -23.26
CA ASN A 4 -3.12 2.91 -22.42
C ASN A 4 -3.34 3.51 -21.04
N GLN A 5 -4.55 3.97 -20.77
CA GLN A 5 -5.00 4.27 -19.42
C GLN A 5 -4.91 2.93 -18.68
N GLU A 6 -3.78 2.66 -18.04
CA GLU A 6 -3.67 1.60 -17.06
C GLU A 6 -4.78 1.84 -16.06
N LYS A 7 -5.84 1.02 -16.16
CA LYS A 7 -6.99 1.12 -15.29
C LYS A 7 -6.49 0.84 -13.88
N VAL A 8 -6.56 1.86 -13.04
CA VAL A 8 -6.53 1.69 -11.58
C VAL A 8 -7.52 0.55 -11.23
N GLY A 9 -7.17 -0.28 -10.25
CA GLY A 9 -8.01 -1.41 -9.85
C GLY A 9 -9.47 -1.00 -9.65
N TYR A 10 -10.41 -1.90 -9.98
CA TYR A 10 -11.85 -1.63 -9.94
C TYR A 10 -12.33 -1.14 -8.56
N TYR A 11 -11.65 -1.57 -7.50
CA TYR A 11 -11.88 -1.12 -6.12
C TYR A 11 -10.55 -0.97 -5.39
N SER A 12 -10.59 -0.25 -4.28
CA SER A 12 -9.48 -0.12 -3.32
C SER A 12 -9.96 -0.54 -1.95
N VAL A 13 -9.09 -1.16 -1.16
CA VAL A 13 -9.41 -1.58 0.21
C VAL A 13 -8.78 -0.60 1.19
N ILE A 14 -9.58 -0.12 2.14
CA ILE A 14 -9.08 0.63 3.30
C ILE A 14 -9.22 -0.30 4.52
N PRO A 15 -8.12 -0.72 5.13
CA PRO A 15 -8.15 -1.56 6.33
C PRO A 15 -8.75 -0.79 7.51
N ALA A 16 -9.33 -1.52 8.47
CA ALA A 16 -10.00 -0.94 9.64
C ALA A 16 -9.08 -0.02 10.46
N THR A 17 -7.79 -0.38 10.55
CA THR A 17 -6.71 0.40 11.18
C THR A 17 -6.59 1.81 10.62
N VAL A 18 -6.81 1.99 9.32
CA VAL A 18 -6.82 3.29 8.62
C VAL A 18 -8.22 3.91 8.62
N LEU A 19 -9.26 3.11 8.33
CA LEU A 19 -10.63 3.58 8.18
C LEU A 19 -11.16 4.24 9.46
N TYR A 20 -10.95 3.60 10.62
CA TYR A 20 -11.42 4.08 11.92
C TYR A 20 -10.40 4.94 12.67
N ASN A 21 -9.21 5.17 12.10
CA ASN A 21 -8.22 6.04 12.72
C ASN A 21 -8.76 7.48 12.82
N LYS A 22 -8.81 8.02 14.05
CA LYS A 22 -9.31 9.37 14.32
C LYS A 22 -8.30 10.47 14.02
N GLU A 23 -7.02 10.14 13.97
CA GLU A 23 -5.93 11.08 13.69
C GLU A 23 -5.76 11.33 12.19
N LEU A 24 -6.25 10.43 11.33
CA LEU A 24 -6.20 10.59 9.88
C LEU A 24 -7.39 11.40 9.35
N LYS A 25 -7.09 12.35 8.47
CA LYS A 25 -8.10 13.09 7.72
C LYS A 25 -8.82 12.14 6.75
N ALA A 26 -10.09 12.40 6.44
CA ALA A 26 -10.85 11.58 5.49
C ALA A 26 -10.13 11.43 4.14
N ASN A 27 -9.57 12.53 3.61
CA ASN A 27 -8.85 12.50 2.34
C ASN A 27 -7.49 11.79 2.41
N GLU A 28 -6.85 11.72 3.59
CA GLU A 28 -5.64 10.91 3.76
C GLU A 28 -5.95 9.41 3.64
N LYS A 29 -7.12 8.99 4.14
CA LYS A 29 -7.61 7.60 3.99
C LYS A 29 -7.92 7.26 2.53
N LEU A 30 -8.49 8.21 1.78
CA LEU A 30 -8.72 8.04 0.33
C LEU A 30 -7.39 7.98 -0.44
N LEU A 31 -6.43 8.85 -0.11
CA LEU A 31 -5.09 8.82 -0.70
C LEU A 31 -4.40 7.48 -0.42
N TYR A 32 -4.48 6.99 0.82
CA TYR A 32 -3.97 5.67 1.19
C TYR A 32 -4.58 4.57 0.32
N ALA A 33 -5.91 4.59 0.11
CA ALA A 33 -6.60 3.62 -0.74
C ALA A 33 -6.04 3.59 -2.18
N ILE A 34 -5.82 4.77 -2.77
CA ILE A 34 -5.25 4.91 -4.11
C ILE A 34 -3.80 4.39 -4.13
N ILE A 35 -2.99 4.73 -3.12
CA ILE A 35 -1.60 4.23 -3.00
C ILE A 35 -1.60 2.70 -2.95
N THR A 36 -2.43 2.10 -2.12
CA THR A 36 -2.54 0.63 -1.97
C THR A 36 -2.98 -0.03 -3.27
N SER A 37 -3.94 0.55 -4.00
CA SER A 37 -4.40 0.05 -5.30
C SER A 37 -3.28 0.05 -6.34
N LEU A 38 -2.50 1.14 -6.41
CA LEU A 38 -1.38 1.28 -7.33
C LEU A 38 -0.18 0.42 -6.94
N ALA A 39 0.04 0.19 -5.65
CA ALA A 39 1.09 -0.68 -5.14
C ALA A 39 0.84 -2.17 -5.42
N CYS A 40 -0.41 -2.56 -5.74
CA CYS A 40 -0.78 -3.96 -5.96
C CYS A 40 -0.01 -4.63 -7.10
N LYS A 41 0.40 -3.87 -8.13
CA LYS A 41 1.10 -4.41 -9.30
C LYS A 41 2.58 -4.72 -9.03
N GLU A 42 3.30 -3.77 -8.43
CA GLU A 42 4.77 -3.82 -8.29
C GLU A 42 5.25 -3.97 -6.84
N GLY A 43 4.33 -4.01 -5.87
CA GLY A 43 4.63 -3.96 -4.43
C GLY A 43 4.90 -2.56 -3.89
N TYR A 44 4.87 -1.53 -4.74
CA TYR A 44 5.02 -0.12 -4.36
C TYR A 44 4.29 0.80 -5.34
N CYS A 45 3.88 1.96 -4.85
CA CYS A 45 3.31 3.02 -5.67
C CYS A 45 4.42 3.94 -6.19
N PHE A 46 4.47 4.11 -7.52
CA PHE A 46 5.40 5.01 -8.22
C PHE A 46 4.72 6.29 -8.73
N ALA A 47 3.44 6.49 -8.41
CA ALA A 47 2.67 7.63 -8.91
C ALA A 47 3.24 8.97 -8.42
N SER A 48 3.25 9.95 -9.33
CA SER A 48 3.64 11.32 -9.03
C SER A 48 2.58 12.03 -8.19
N ASN A 49 2.98 13.08 -7.46
CA ASN A 49 2.01 13.91 -6.74
C ASN A 49 0.99 14.55 -7.69
N LYS A 50 1.38 14.84 -8.93
CA LYS A 50 0.48 15.38 -9.96
C LYS A 50 -0.63 14.38 -10.30
N TYR A 51 -0.28 13.12 -10.54
CA TYR A 51 -1.25 12.07 -10.83
C TYR A 51 -2.25 11.89 -9.68
N LEU A 52 -1.75 11.81 -8.45
CA LEU A 52 -2.59 11.63 -7.26
C LEU A 52 -3.49 12.85 -7.00
N ALA A 53 -2.96 14.05 -7.25
CA ALA A 53 -3.69 15.31 -7.17
C ALA A 53 -4.86 15.36 -8.15
N GLU A 54 -4.65 14.92 -9.40
CA GLU A 54 -5.71 14.83 -10.41
C GLU A 54 -6.81 13.83 -10.01
N LYS A 55 -6.46 12.72 -9.34
CA LYS A 55 -7.45 11.72 -8.88
C LYS A 55 -8.31 12.20 -7.71
N LEU A 56 -7.78 13.08 -6.88
CA LEU A 56 -8.47 13.60 -5.69
C LEU A 56 -8.96 15.03 -5.87
N ASP A 57 -8.76 15.63 -7.04
CA ASP A 57 -9.07 17.03 -7.36
C ASP A 57 -8.50 18.02 -6.33
N VAL A 58 -7.19 17.90 -6.05
CA VAL A 58 -6.48 18.77 -5.10
C VAL A 58 -5.16 19.28 -5.66
N ASN A 59 -4.52 20.20 -4.96
CA ASN A 59 -3.19 20.67 -5.33
C ASN A 59 -2.10 19.60 -5.05
N PRO A 60 -1.09 19.42 -5.92
CA PRO A 60 0.06 18.54 -5.66
C PRO A 60 0.78 18.80 -4.33
N LYS A 61 0.78 20.05 -3.83
CA LYS A 61 1.32 20.39 -2.49
C LYS A 61 0.52 19.71 -1.37
N THR A 62 -0.80 19.65 -1.49
CA THR A 62 -1.68 18.98 -0.54
C THR A 62 -1.37 17.48 -0.47
N ILE A 63 -1.18 16.84 -1.63
CA ILE A 63 -0.73 15.44 -1.69
C ILE A 63 0.60 15.25 -0.98
N SER A 64 1.56 16.16 -1.20
CA SER A 64 2.85 16.09 -0.51
C SER A 64 2.70 16.14 1.01
N SER A 65 1.82 17.01 1.52
CA SER A 65 1.52 17.10 2.95
C SER A 65 0.91 15.80 3.47
N TRP A 66 -0.08 15.24 2.79
CA TRP A 66 -0.74 14.00 3.21
C TRP A 66 0.19 12.79 3.16
N ILE A 67 1.09 12.72 2.18
CA ILE A 67 2.13 11.68 2.14
C ILE A 67 3.07 11.79 3.34
N SER A 68 3.47 13.01 3.72
CA SER A 68 4.27 13.23 4.93
C SER A 68 3.51 12.83 6.19
N ASP A 69 2.22 13.19 6.30
CA ASP A 69 1.38 12.86 7.45
C ASP A 69 1.22 11.34 7.61
N LEU A 70 0.94 10.63 6.51
CA LEU A 70 0.85 9.17 6.49
C LEU A 70 2.19 8.50 6.83
N LYS A 71 3.30 9.04 6.34
CA LYS A 71 4.65 8.55 6.64
C LYS A 71 4.99 8.73 8.13
N ASN A 72 4.72 9.91 8.68
CA ASN A 72 5.04 10.22 10.09
C ASN A 72 4.23 9.38 11.07
N LYS A 73 3.04 8.93 10.66
CA LYS A 73 2.18 8.02 11.41
C LYS A 73 2.42 6.54 11.08
N ASN A 74 3.49 6.23 10.34
CA ASN A 74 3.91 4.88 9.98
C ASN A 74 2.88 4.07 9.18
N PHE A 75 2.02 4.71 8.40
CA PHE A 75 1.12 3.99 7.47
C PHE A 75 1.80 3.65 6.15
N ILE A 76 2.86 4.39 5.79
CA ILE A 76 3.62 4.21 4.56
C ILE A 76 5.11 4.46 4.79
N VAL A 77 5.93 3.83 3.96
CA VAL A 77 7.37 4.11 3.85
C VAL A 77 7.65 4.73 2.48
N VAL A 78 8.44 5.80 2.45
CA VAL A 78 8.81 6.50 1.22
C VAL A 78 10.31 6.37 0.98
N GLU A 79 10.66 5.73 -0.11
CA GLU A 79 12.04 5.55 -0.59
C GLU A 79 12.29 6.45 -1.81
N LEU A 80 13.42 7.15 -1.83
CA LEU A 80 13.85 8.01 -2.93
C LEU A 80 15.08 7.39 -3.60
N ILE A 81 14.92 7.00 -4.84
CA ILE A 81 16.02 6.48 -5.66
C ILE A 81 16.70 7.68 -6.33
N ARG A 82 18.03 7.76 -6.20
CA ARG A 82 18.85 8.83 -6.75
C ARG A 82 19.87 8.27 -7.75
N ASN A 83 20.24 9.08 -8.73
CA ASN A 83 21.34 8.76 -9.66
C ASN A 83 22.71 9.08 -9.03
N GLU A 84 23.77 8.80 -9.80
CA GLU A 84 25.17 9.09 -9.42
C GLU A 84 25.41 10.57 -9.10
N ASN A 85 24.65 11.46 -9.75
CA ASN A 85 24.68 12.92 -9.52
C ASN A 85 23.78 13.37 -8.35
N ASN A 86 23.31 12.44 -7.52
CA ASN A 86 22.43 12.67 -6.36
C ASN A 86 21.07 13.31 -6.69
N GLN A 87 20.62 13.24 -7.94
CA GLN A 87 19.29 13.71 -8.38
C GLN A 87 18.26 12.60 -8.17
N ILE A 88 17.07 12.97 -7.69
CA ILE A 88 15.96 12.01 -7.50
C ILE A 88 15.43 11.57 -8.86
N ILE A 89 15.59 10.30 -9.18
CA ILE A 89 15.08 9.70 -10.42
C ILE A 89 13.71 9.06 -10.24
N GLN A 90 13.44 8.52 -9.05
CA GLN A 90 12.19 7.83 -8.77
C GLN A 90 11.86 7.87 -7.28
N ARG A 91 10.57 7.87 -6.97
CA ARG A 91 10.04 7.65 -5.61
C ARG A 91 9.27 6.34 -5.60
N LYS A 92 9.48 5.54 -4.55
CA LYS A 92 8.69 4.36 -4.25
C LYS A 92 7.98 4.56 -2.91
N ILE A 93 6.68 4.31 -2.88
CA ILE A 93 5.87 4.36 -1.67
C ILE A 93 5.39 2.95 -1.36
N TYR A 94 5.78 2.43 -0.20
CA TYR A 94 5.38 1.12 0.30
C TYR A 94 4.30 1.31 1.37
N VAL A 95 3.34 0.40 1.40
CA VAL A 95 2.33 0.33 2.47
C VAL A 95 2.97 -0.37 3.67
N ASP A 96 2.87 0.26 4.84
CA ASP A 96 3.46 -0.24 6.11
C ASP A 96 2.38 -0.45 7.18
N ASP A 97 1.19 -0.88 6.75
CA ASP A 97 0.07 -1.14 7.65
C ASP A 97 0.02 -2.61 8.02
N VAL A 98 1.00 -3.05 8.80
CA VAL A 98 1.02 -4.38 9.40
C VAL A 98 0.32 -4.31 10.77
N PRO A 99 -0.92 -4.83 10.91
CA PRO A 99 -1.67 -4.78 12.17
C PRO A 99 -1.07 -5.68 13.26
N TYR A 100 -0.12 -6.53 12.90
CA TYR A 100 0.64 -7.36 13.81
C TYR A 100 2.12 -7.18 13.49
N PRO A 101 3.01 -6.98 14.49
CA PRO A 101 4.43 -7.15 14.24
C PRO A 101 4.62 -8.58 13.75
N LEU A 102 4.83 -8.74 12.44
CA LEU A 102 5.31 -9.99 11.88
C LEU A 102 6.70 -10.18 12.47
N ASN A 103 6.79 -10.95 13.56
CA ASN A 103 8.04 -11.41 14.15
C ASN A 103 8.72 -12.45 13.23
N ASN A 104 8.68 -12.21 11.93
CA ASN A 104 9.25 -13.02 10.86
C ASN A 104 10.30 -12.16 10.15
N GLY A 105 11.47 -12.01 10.78
CA GLY A 105 12.83 -12.01 10.21
C GLY A 105 13.19 -11.25 8.91
N TYR A 106 12.28 -10.56 8.24
CA TYR A 106 12.51 -9.89 6.96
C TYR A 106 12.29 -8.39 7.11
N HIS A 107 13.05 -7.78 8.03
CA HIS A 107 13.47 -6.40 7.79
C HIS A 107 14.32 -6.42 6.52
N TYR A 108 13.88 -5.76 5.46
CA TYR A 108 14.74 -5.42 4.33
C TYR A 108 15.82 -4.44 4.82
N GLN A 109 16.83 -4.95 5.50
CA GLN A 109 18.09 -4.26 5.70
C GLN A 109 18.84 -4.39 4.37
N SER A 110 18.79 -3.35 3.54
CA SER A 110 19.73 -3.22 2.44
C SER A 110 21.12 -3.02 3.03
N LYS A 111 21.84 -4.11 3.31
CA LYS A 111 23.26 -4.07 3.66
C LYS A 111 24.06 -3.87 2.38
N ASN A 112 24.86 -2.83 2.40
CA ASN A 112 25.80 -2.44 1.37
C ASN A 112 26.67 -3.61 0.86
N GLY A 113 26.81 -3.66 -0.47
CA GLY A 113 27.75 -4.40 -1.30
C GLY A 113 28.68 -5.44 -0.66
N GLN A 114 28.43 -6.71 -0.98
CA GLN A 114 29.49 -7.71 -1.14
C GLN A 114 29.21 -8.53 -2.41
N ALA A 115 30.19 -8.56 -3.30
CA ALA A 115 30.09 -9.25 -4.59
C ALA A 115 29.86 -10.75 -4.39
N ILE A 116 28.77 -11.28 -4.96
CA ILE A 116 28.50 -12.71 -4.94
C ILE A 116 29.41 -13.38 -5.97
N HIS A 117 30.34 -14.18 -5.48
CA HIS A 117 31.25 -14.99 -6.28
C HIS A 117 30.46 -15.94 -7.18
N GLN A 118 30.71 -15.89 -8.50
CA GLN A 118 30.01 -16.67 -9.50
C GLN A 118 30.54 -18.11 -9.51
N LYS A 119 29.75 -19.03 -8.93
CA LYS A 119 29.63 -20.47 -9.24
C LYS A 119 29.03 -21.14 -8.02
N VAL A 120 27.81 -21.70 -8.12
CA VAL A 120 27.49 -23.14 -7.97
C VAL A 120 26.03 -23.34 -8.44
N GLU A 121 25.89 -24.20 -9.45
CA GLU A 121 24.76 -25.09 -9.85
C GLU A 121 23.32 -24.56 -9.97
N ASP A 122 22.73 -24.91 -11.12
CA ASP A 122 21.36 -24.66 -11.55
C ASP A 122 20.31 -25.14 -10.52
N ASN A 123 19.90 -24.25 -9.62
CA ASN A 123 18.68 -24.45 -8.85
C ASN A 123 17.49 -23.91 -9.64
N ASN A 124 16.71 -24.82 -10.20
CA ASN A 124 15.37 -24.59 -10.71
C ASN A 124 14.50 -23.93 -9.64
N ILE A 125 14.52 -22.60 -9.53
CA ILE A 125 13.51 -21.84 -8.81
C ILE A 125 12.26 -21.86 -9.69
N ARG A 126 11.50 -22.94 -9.56
CA ARG A 126 10.12 -23.04 -10.03
C ARG A 126 9.37 -21.89 -9.34
N ASN A 127 9.14 -20.81 -10.09
CA ASN A 127 8.43 -19.59 -9.70
C ASN A 127 7.23 -19.92 -8.81
N ASN A 128 7.43 -19.87 -7.49
CA ASN A 128 6.36 -19.88 -6.51
C ASN A 128 6.05 -18.43 -6.15
N ILE A 129 5.83 -17.59 -7.17
CA ILE A 129 4.98 -16.42 -7.00
C ILE A 129 3.58 -17.02 -6.89
N LYS A 130 3.22 -17.49 -5.70
CA LYS A 130 1.82 -17.63 -5.32
C LYS A 130 1.25 -16.22 -5.42
N SER A 131 0.75 -15.91 -6.61
CA SER A 131 -0.32 -14.95 -6.81
C SER A 131 -1.25 -15.18 -5.63
N ASN A 132 -1.40 -14.18 -4.75
CA ASN A 132 -2.39 -14.19 -3.69
C ASN A 132 -3.78 -14.05 -4.37
N LYS A 133 -4.13 -15.03 -5.20
CA LYS A 133 -5.50 -15.43 -5.49
C LYS A 133 -5.98 -16.13 -4.21
N ASN A 134 -6.14 -15.35 -3.14
CA ASN A 134 -7.17 -15.72 -2.18
C ASN A 134 -8.48 -15.47 -2.91
N THR A 135 -8.94 -16.57 -3.49
CA THR A 135 -10.22 -16.84 -4.11
C THR A 135 -11.31 -16.02 -3.41
N TYR A 136 -12.15 -15.36 -4.22
CA TYR A 136 -13.43 -14.81 -3.81
C TYR A 136 -14.39 -15.95 -3.39
N SER A 137 -14.06 -16.73 -2.36
CA SER A 137 -14.80 -17.93 -1.93
C SER A 137 -15.16 -17.96 -0.45
N ASN A 138 -15.27 -16.79 0.22
CA ASN A 138 -15.71 -16.72 1.61
C ASN A 138 -17.15 -16.19 1.79
N TYR A 139 -17.91 -15.97 0.71
CA TYR A 139 -19.27 -15.40 0.80
C TYR A 139 -20.34 -16.39 1.29
N THR A 140 -19.99 -17.63 1.62
CA THR A 140 -20.97 -18.63 2.10
C THR A 140 -21.22 -18.57 3.60
N ASN A 141 -20.35 -17.92 4.38
CA ASN A 141 -20.56 -17.71 5.81
C ASN A 141 -20.79 -16.21 6.04
N GLN A 142 -22.06 -15.81 6.11
CA GLN A 142 -22.40 -14.46 6.54
C GLN A 142 -21.82 -14.25 7.95
N ARG A 143 -21.30 -13.05 8.20
CA ARG A 143 -20.75 -12.72 9.51
C ARG A 143 -21.93 -12.63 10.49
N GLU A 144 -22.00 -13.54 11.45
CA GLU A 144 -22.99 -13.47 12.52
C GLU A 144 -22.58 -12.40 13.54
N TYR A 145 -23.53 -11.53 13.87
CA TYR A 145 -23.37 -10.49 14.89
C TYR A 145 -24.26 -10.84 16.08
N SER A 146 -23.81 -10.57 17.30
CA SER A 146 -24.65 -10.78 18.48
C SER A 146 -25.83 -9.80 18.49
N ASP A 147 -26.96 -10.23 19.06
CA ASP A 147 -28.12 -9.36 19.26
C ASP A 147 -27.76 -8.12 20.09
N GLU A 148 -26.87 -8.25 21.07
CA GLU A 148 -26.35 -7.12 21.85
C GLU A 148 -25.63 -6.09 20.97
N PHE A 149 -24.76 -6.55 20.06
CA PHE A 149 -24.07 -5.66 19.13
C PHE A 149 -25.05 -4.99 18.16
N LEU A 150 -25.98 -5.75 17.57
CA LEU A 150 -27.01 -5.19 16.69
C LEU A 150 -27.88 -4.16 17.40
N ASN A 151 -28.37 -4.48 18.60
CA ASN A 151 -29.15 -3.56 19.42
C ASN A 151 -28.34 -2.30 19.76
N SER A 152 -27.04 -2.41 20.03
CA SER A 152 -26.17 -1.24 20.29
C SER A 152 -26.08 -0.28 19.11
N LEU A 153 -26.20 -0.77 17.87
CA LEU A 153 -26.22 0.05 16.66
C LEU A 153 -27.55 0.78 16.47
N TYR A 154 -28.66 0.20 16.93
CA TYR A 154 -30.01 0.75 16.78
C TYR A 154 -30.51 1.54 17.99
N ALA A 155 -29.85 1.44 19.15
CA ALA A 155 -30.30 2.01 20.42
C ALA A 155 -30.28 3.55 20.54
N ASN A 156 -30.07 4.28 19.43
CA ASN A 156 -30.11 5.75 19.40
C ASN A 156 -31.31 6.28 18.57
N LEU A 157 -32.49 5.69 18.77
CA LEU A 157 -33.78 6.21 18.33
C LEU A 157 -34.64 6.60 19.53
#